data_AF-A0A914C6A3-F1
#
_entry.id   AF-A0A914C6A3-F1
#
_cell.length_a   1.000
_cell.length_b   1.000
_cell.length_c   1.000
_cell.angle_alpha   90.00
_cell.angle_beta   90.00
_cell.angle_gamma   90.00
#
_symmetry.space_group_name_H-M   'P 1'
#
loop_
_entity.id
_entity.type
_entity.pdbx_description
1 polymer ?
#
loop_
_entity_poly.entity_id
_entity_poly.type
_entity_poly.pdbx_seq_one_letter_code
_entity_poly.pdbx_strand_id
1 'polypeptide(L)'
;MEKNRGIIRELLKFEFELDHSAKEAMDNINRAKGNGTVSKKLEDMGWEYLEHPPYTPGLSPSDFYLFRSLEHWLRGKKFRTIEEMRESLTEFFDSKDREWYRRGIHKLEEQWQKVIESGGE
;
A
#
# COMPACT_ATOMS: atom_id res chain seq x y z
N MET A 1 27.36 -9.73 8.89
CA MET A 1 26.36 -8.66 9.10
C MET A 1 25.02 -8.93 8.37
N GLU A 2 24.69 -10.18 8.02
CA GLU A 2 23.47 -10.51 7.25
C GLU A 2 22.22 -10.82 8.07
N LYS A 3 22.34 -11.04 9.39
CA LYS A 3 21.23 -11.53 10.24
C LYS A 3 20.02 -10.58 10.34
N ASN A 4 20.18 -9.28 10.09
CA ASN A 4 19.09 -8.30 10.21
C ASN A 4 18.29 -8.05 8.92
N ARG A 5 18.66 -8.65 7.77
CA ARG A 5 17.93 -8.43 6.50
C ARG A 5 16.53 -9.04 6.49
N GLY A 6 16.33 -10.20 7.12
CA GLY A 6 15.02 -10.84 7.21
C GLY A 6 14.12 -10.26 8.31
N ILE A 7 14.69 -9.79 9.42
CA ILE A 7 13.94 -9.50 10.64
C ILE A 7 12.91 -8.39 10.45
N ILE A 8 13.22 -7.30 9.74
CA ILE A 8 12.24 -6.21 9.57
C ILE A 8 11.11 -6.60 8.62
N ARG A 9 11.40 -7.38 7.57
CA ARG A 9 10.34 -7.89 6.68
C ARG A 9 9.39 -8.81 7.44
N GLU A 10 9.93 -9.70 8.26
CA GLU A 10 9.12 -10.59 9.13
C GLU A 10 8.35 -9.81 10.19
N LEU A 11 8.96 -8.77 10.80
CA LEU A 11 8.27 -7.91 11.77
C LEU A 11 7.16 -7.08 11.11
N LEU A 12 7.40 -6.50 9.94
CA LEU A 12 6.37 -5.78 9.18
C LEU A 12 5.21 -6.72 8.81
N LYS A 13 5.53 -7.95 8.40
CA LYS A 13 4.53 -8.97 8.10
C LYS A 13 3.75 -9.39 9.36
N PHE A 14 4.44 -9.59 10.49
CA PHE A 14 3.82 -9.92 11.77
C PHE A 14 2.88 -8.81 12.25
N GLU A 15 3.31 -7.55 12.21
CA GLU A 15 2.47 -6.41 12.58
C GLU A 15 1.25 -6.29 11.66
N PHE A 16 1.41 -6.58 10.37
CA PHE A 16 0.30 -6.63 9.42
C PHE A 16 -0.68 -7.79 9.71
N GLU A 17 -0.18 -8.96 10.11
CA GLU A 17 -1.00 -10.09 10.56
C GLU A 17 -1.77 -9.78 11.86
N LEU A 18 -1.31 -8.81 12.66
CA LEU A 18 -2.01 -8.26 13.82
C LEU A 18 -3.02 -7.16 13.48
N ASP A 19 -3.28 -6.92 12.19
CA ASP A 19 -4.20 -5.89 11.69
C ASP A 19 -3.74 -4.44 12.01
N HIS A 20 -2.45 -4.25 12.30
CA HIS A 20 -1.88 -2.92 12.45
C HIS A 20 -1.63 -2.28 11.07
N SER A 21 -1.90 -0.98 10.98
CA SER A 21 -1.55 -0.20 9.79
C SER A 21 -0.04 -0.17 9.57
N ALA A 22 0.41 0.08 8.34
CA ALA A 22 1.84 0.20 8.03
C ALA A 22 2.54 1.28 8.87
N LYS A 23 1.83 2.35 9.23
CA LYS A 23 2.34 3.40 10.12
C LYS A 23 2.52 2.88 11.55
N GLU A 24 1.51 2.20 12.10
CA GLU A 24 1.59 1.61 13.44
C GLU A 24 2.67 0.54 13.53
N ALA A 25 2.78 -0.33 12.52
CA ALA A 25 3.84 -1.31 12.40
C ALA A 25 5.23 -0.64 12.42
N MET A 26 5.40 0.43 11.64
CA MET A 26 6.65 1.18 11.60
C MET A 26 6.96 1.86 12.95
N ASP A 27 5.97 2.46 13.59
CA ASP A 27 6.11 3.09 14.90
C ASP A 27 6.42 2.07 16.01
N ASN A 28 5.79 0.90 15.98
CA ASN A 28 6.05 -0.21 16.91
C ASN A 28 7.46 -0.77 16.74
N ILE A 29 7.90 -0.98 15.51
CA ILE A 29 9.26 -1.45 15.22
C ILE A 29 10.29 -0.41 15.63
N ASN A 30 10.06 0.86 15.31
CA ASN A 30 10.95 1.95 15.72
C ASN A 30 10.99 2.10 17.26
N ARG A 31 9.87 1.93 17.96
CA ARG A 31 9.82 1.94 19.43
C ARG A 31 10.60 0.76 20.03
N ALA A 32 10.49 -0.44 19.46
CA ALA A 32 11.10 -1.66 19.98
C ALA A 32 12.58 -1.82 19.61
N LYS A 33 13.02 -1.27 18.47
CA LYS A 33 14.36 -1.49 17.90
C LYS A 33 15.21 -0.21 17.81
N GLY A 34 14.60 0.95 18.02
CA GLY A 34 15.24 2.27 17.95
C GLY A 34 14.66 3.12 16.81
N ASN A 35 14.53 4.43 17.05
CA ASN A 35 14.02 5.36 16.04
C ASN A 35 14.86 5.30 14.75
N GLY A 36 14.19 5.30 13.59
CA GLY A 36 14.84 5.25 12.28
C GLY A 36 15.35 3.87 11.87
N THR A 37 15.08 2.81 12.65
CA THR A 37 15.50 1.44 12.29
C THR A 37 14.83 0.99 10.99
N VAL A 38 13.55 1.30 10.79
CA VAL A 38 12.83 0.94 9.56
C VAL A 38 13.41 1.70 8.35
N SER A 39 13.60 3.02 8.46
CA SER A 39 14.17 3.84 7.39
C SER A 39 15.58 3.39 6.99
N LYS A 40 16.47 3.19 7.96
CA LYS A 40 17.83 2.67 7.71
C LYS A 40 17.81 1.30 7.05
N LYS A 41 16.81 0.47 7.36
CA LYS A 41 16.68 -0.85 6.76
C LYS A 41 16.18 -0.79 5.31
N LEU A 42 15.26 0.13 5.01
CA LEU A 42 14.83 0.39 3.64
C LEU A 42 16.02 0.89 2.81
N GLU A 43 16.84 1.78 3.36
CA GLU A 43 18.11 2.21 2.74
C GLU A 43 19.08 1.04 2.51
N ASP A 44 19.31 0.18 3.51
CA ASP A 44 20.14 -1.05 3.38
C ASP A 44 19.63 -1.99 2.26
N MET A 45 18.32 -1.97 1.99
CA MET A 45 17.68 -2.76 0.94
C MET A 45 17.73 -2.08 -0.43
N GLY A 46 18.22 -0.84 -0.50
CA GLY A 46 18.27 -0.02 -1.71
C GLY A 46 16.93 0.59 -2.10
N TRP A 47 16.00 0.74 -1.15
CA TRP A 47 14.70 1.37 -1.40
C TRP A 47 14.80 2.87 -1.17
N GLU A 48 14.37 3.64 -2.16
CA GLU A 48 14.28 5.10 -2.06
C GLU A 48 12.88 5.52 -1.61
N TYR A 49 12.82 6.55 -0.78
CA TYR A 49 11.54 7.13 -0.35
C TYR A 49 11.05 8.11 -1.40
N LEU A 50 9.85 7.89 -1.92
CA LEU A 50 9.16 8.87 -2.75
C LEU A 50 8.46 9.88 -1.85
N GLU A 51 8.83 11.15 -1.93
CA GLU A 51 8.17 12.22 -1.18
C GLU A 51 6.67 12.24 -1.52
N HIS A 52 5.83 12.18 -0.49
CA HIS A 52 4.38 12.19 -0.64
C HIS A 52 3.81 13.33 0.23
N PRO A 53 3.10 14.30 -0.37
CA PRO A 53 2.48 15.37 0.41
C PRO A 53 1.43 14.82 1.39
N PRO A 54 1.25 15.46 2.55
CA PRO A 54 0.23 15.05 3.50
C PRO A 54 -1.17 15.25 2.92
N TYR A 55 -2.07 14.29 3.13
CA TYR A 55 -3.49 14.36 2.77
C TYR A 55 -3.78 14.57 1.27
N THR A 56 -3.10 13.84 0.38
CA THR A 56 -3.41 13.87 -1.07
C THR A 56 -3.93 12.52 -1.58
N PRO A 57 -5.22 12.17 -1.34
CA PRO A 57 -5.80 10.90 -1.76
C PRO A 57 -5.71 10.65 -3.27
N GLY A 58 -5.61 11.71 -4.09
CA GLY A 58 -5.48 11.61 -5.54
C GLY A 58 -4.13 11.10 -6.04
N LEU A 59 -3.11 11.00 -5.17
CA LEU A 59 -1.74 10.65 -5.57
C LEU A 59 -1.33 9.22 -5.27
N SER A 60 -2.17 8.46 -4.56
CA SER A 60 -1.92 7.06 -4.26
C SER A 60 -2.60 6.18 -5.31
N PRO A 61 -1.86 5.37 -6.10
CA PRO A 61 -2.45 4.45 -7.07
C PRO A 61 -3.41 3.45 -6.44
N SER A 62 -3.15 3.08 -5.18
CA SER A 62 -4.07 2.26 -4.40
C SER A 62 -5.42 2.94 -4.25
N ASP A 63 -5.44 4.23 -3.91
CA ASP A 63 -6.67 4.98 -3.65
C ASP A 63 -7.42 5.34 -4.93
N PHE A 64 -6.77 5.91 -5.94
CA PHE A 64 -7.46 6.39 -7.15
C PHE A 64 -7.73 5.30 -8.19
N TYR A 65 -7.01 4.16 -8.15
CA TYR A 65 -7.12 3.12 -9.18
C TYR A 65 -7.59 1.78 -8.62
N LEU A 66 -6.85 1.22 -7.66
CA LEU A 66 -7.13 -0.13 -7.13
C LEU A 66 -8.43 -0.15 -6.34
N PHE A 67 -8.54 0.67 -5.30
CA PHE A 67 -9.70 0.69 -4.41
C PHE A 67 -10.95 1.21 -5.11
N ARG A 68 -10.85 2.16 -6.05
CA ARG A 68 -12.00 2.54 -6.89
C ARG A 68 -12.54 1.38 -7.71
N SER A 69 -11.64 0.59 -8.30
CA SER A 69 -12.04 -0.58 -9.09
C SER A 69 -12.61 -1.69 -8.21
N LEU A 70 -12.05 -1.86 -7.01
CA LEU A 70 -12.55 -2.80 -6.02
C LEU A 70 -13.93 -2.38 -5.48
N GLU A 71 -14.13 -1.11 -5.16
CA GLU A 71 -15.44 -0.58 -4.74
C GLU A 71 -16.49 -0.86 -5.81
N HIS A 72 -16.15 -0.64 -7.09
CA HIS A 72 -17.04 -0.97 -8.20
C HIS A 72 -17.36 -2.46 -8.26
N TRP A 73 -16.37 -3.34 -8.08
CA TRP A 73 -16.57 -4.80 -8.03
C TRP A 73 -17.46 -5.24 -6.88
N LEU A 74 -17.32 -4.60 -5.72
CA LEU A 74 -18.07 -4.94 -4.51
C LEU A 74 -19.46 -4.31 -4.47
N ARG A 75 -19.73 -3.31 -5.31
CA ARG A 75 -21.00 -2.58 -5.31
C ARG A 75 -22.18 -3.53 -5.48
N GLY A 76 -23.07 -3.53 -4.48
CA GLY A 76 -24.30 -4.34 -4.48
C GLY A 76 -24.10 -5.80 -4.04
N LYS A 77 -22.86 -6.25 -3.82
CA LYS A 77 -22.60 -7.57 -3.23
C LYS A 77 -22.90 -7.54 -1.72
N LYS A 78 -23.46 -8.64 -1.20
CA LYS A 78 -23.64 -8.87 0.23
C LYS A 78 -22.99 -10.20 0.57
N PHE A 79 -22.12 -10.21 1.56
CA PHE A 79 -21.44 -11.40 2.05
C PHE A 79 -22.07 -11.81 3.39
N ARG A 80 -22.34 -13.10 3.56
CA ARG A 80 -22.87 -13.67 4.81
C ARG A 80 -21.75 -14.15 5.71
N THR A 81 -20.59 -14.47 5.14
CA THR A 81 -19.41 -14.95 5.86
C THR A 81 -18.14 -14.23 5.40
N ILE A 82 -17.08 -14.33 6.19
CA ILE A 82 -15.76 -13.79 5.86
C ILE A 82 -15.16 -14.58 4.69
N GLU A 83 -15.43 -15.88 4.62
CA GLU A 83 -14.97 -16.78 3.57
C GLU A 83 -15.51 -16.34 2.21
N GLU A 84 -16.81 -16.06 2.09
CA GLU A 84 -17.42 -15.54 0.86
C GLU A 84 -16.79 -14.20 0.43
N MET A 85 -16.47 -13.32 1.39
CA MET A 85 -15.77 -12.07 1.11
C MET A 85 -14.35 -12.34 0.59
N ARG A 86 -13.60 -13.24 1.23
CA ARG A 86 -12.23 -13.60 0.84
C ARG A 86 -12.19 -14.22 -0.56
N GLU A 87 -13.14 -15.08 -0.90
CA GLU A 87 -13.28 -15.66 -2.24
C GLU A 87 -13.54 -14.56 -3.27
N SER A 88 -14.51 -13.66 -3.04
CA SER A 88 -14.79 -12.55 -3.96
C SER A 88 -13.63 -11.56 -4.12
N LEU A 89 -12.79 -11.39 -3.08
CA LEU A 89 -11.56 -10.60 -3.18
C LEU A 89 -10.51 -11.33 -4.00
N THR A 90 -10.33 -12.64 -3.78
CA THR A 90 -9.41 -13.47 -4.54
C THR A 90 -9.75 -13.45 -6.03
N GLU A 91 -11.03 -13.66 -6.37
CA GLU A 91 -11.54 -13.54 -7.75
C GLU A 91 -11.26 -12.16 -8.36
N PHE A 92 -11.42 -11.08 -7.57
CA PHE A 92 -11.14 -9.74 -8.05
C PHE A 92 -9.66 -9.60 -8.43
N PHE A 93 -8.74 -10.00 -7.55
CA PHE A 93 -7.30 -9.88 -7.82
C PHE A 93 -6.84 -10.81 -8.95
N ASP A 94 -7.34 -12.04 -9.00
CA ASP A 94 -7.03 -13.01 -10.05
C ASP A 94 -7.54 -12.57 -11.43
N SER A 95 -8.62 -11.78 -11.47
CA SER A 95 -9.15 -11.22 -12.72
C SER A 95 -8.30 -10.08 -13.31
N LYS A 96 -7.28 -9.58 -12.61
CA LYS A 96 -6.43 -8.47 -13.07
C LYS A 96 -5.10 -8.98 -13.60
N ASP A 97 -4.83 -8.70 -14.86
CA ASP A 97 -3.53 -8.97 -15.46
C ASP A 97 -2.45 -7.96 -14.99
N ARG A 98 -1.20 -8.28 -15.29
CA ARG A 98 -0.05 -7.41 -14.99
C ARG A 98 -0.19 -6.01 -15.60
N GLU A 99 -0.74 -5.92 -16.81
CA GLU A 99 -0.89 -4.66 -17.53
C GLU A 99 -1.91 -3.74 -16.87
N TRP A 100 -2.91 -4.29 -16.19
CA TRP A 100 -3.87 -3.54 -15.40
C TRP A 100 -3.20 -2.80 -14.25
N TYR A 101 -2.34 -3.48 -13.48
CA TYR A 101 -1.56 -2.82 -12.42
C TYR A 101 -0.61 -1.78 -13.00
N ARG A 102 0.06 -2.12 -14.12
CA ARG A 102 0.96 -1.19 -14.80
C ARG A 102 0.26 0.09 -15.23
N ARG A 103 -0.95 -0.01 -15.78
CA ARG A 103 -1.79 1.16 -16.13
C ARG A 103 -2.12 2.01 -14.92
N GLY A 104 -2.43 1.39 -13.77
CA GLY A 104 -2.68 2.11 -12.52
C GLY A 104 -1.48 2.98 -12.10
N ILE A 105 -0.27 2.42 -12.18
CA ILE A 105 0.97 3.15 -11.89
C ILE A 105 1.24 4.24 -12.91
N HIS A 106 1.09 3.96 -14.21
CA HIS A 106 1.35 4.95 -15.27
C HIS A 106 0.41 6.16 -15.18
N LYS A 107 -0.79 6.01 -14.61
CA LYS A 107 -1.71 7.13 -14.36
C LYS A 107 -1.22 8.12 -13.30
N LEU A 108 -0.16 7.82 -12.55
CA LEU A 108 0.45 8.78 -11.63
C LEU A 108 0.87 10.07 -12.32
N GLU A 109 1.43 9.95 -13.53
CA GLU A 109 1.86 11.12 -14.31
C GLU A 109 0.68 12.06 -14.57
N GLU A 110 -0.47 11.51 -14.97
CA GLU A 110 -1.70 12.29 -15.18
C GLU A 110 -2.24 12.90 -13.88
N GLN A 111 -2.12 12.20 -12.74
CA GLN A 111 -2.57 12.74 -11.44
C GLN A 111 -1.66 13.86 -10.96
N TRP A 112 -0.33 13.71 -11.09
CA TRP A 112 0.62 14.77 -10.76
C TRP A 112 0.38 16.01 -11.59
N GLN A 113 0.17 15.85 -12.90
CA GLN A 113 -0.14 16.97 -13.79
C GLN A 113 -1.41 17.71 -13.37
N LYS A 114 -2.47 16.98 -13.01
CA LYS A 114 -3.72 17.58 -12.51
C LYS A 114 -3.53 18.38 -11.23
N VAL A 115 -2.77 17.85 -10.27
CA VAL A 115 -2.46 18.53 -9.00
C VAL A 115 -1.65 19.80 -9.25
N ILE A 116 -0.73 19.79 -10.21
CA ILE A 116 0.02 20.99 -10.61
C ILE A 116 -0.92 22.04 -11.22
N GLU A 117 -1.80 21.61 -12.13
CA GLU A 117 -2.76 22.48 -12.82
C GLU A 117 -3.84 23.06 -11.89
N SER A 118 -4.24 22.32 -10.86
CA SER A 118 -5.18 22.77 -9.84
C SER A 118 -4.53 23.66 -8.77
N GLY A 119 -3.21 23.86 -8.80
CA GLY A 119 -2.49 24.62 -7.77
C GLY A 119 -2.40 23.89 -6.43
N GLY A 120 -2.53 22.57 -6.42
CA GLY A 120 -2.47 21.74 -5.22
C GLY A 120 -3.83 21.28 -4.67
N GLU A 121 -4.94 21.61 -5.35
CA GLU A 121 -6.31 21.17 -5.01
C GLU A 121 -6.70 19.81 -5.61
#